data_AF-A0A925BSW8-F1
#
_entry.id   AF-A0A925BSW8-F1
#
_cell.length_a   1.000
_cell.length_b   1.000
_cell.length_c   1.000
_cell.angle_alpha   90.00
_cell.angle_beta   90.00
_cell.angle_gamma   90.00
#
_symmetry.space_group_name_H-M   'P 1'
#
loop_
_entity.id
_entity.type
_entity.pdbx_description
1 polymer ?
#
loop_
_entity_poly.entity_id
_entity_poly.type
_entity_poly.pdbx_seq_one_letter_code
_entity_poly.pdbx_strand_id
1 'polypeptide(L)' 'YLRQYLKTVHRAVDEGYPIRGYFVWSLMDNFEWSWGYDRRFGIIYIDHRTQNRIPKASYHWYAECIRQNRVV' A
#
# COMPACT_ATOMS: atom_id res chain seq x y z
N TYR A 1 -3.55 7.52 -5.35
CA TYR A 1 -3.91 7.15 -3.97
C TYR A 1 -2.70 7.17 -3.03
N LEU A 2 -1.84 6.14 -2.97
CA LEU A 2 -0.76 6.05 -1.96
C LEU A 2 0.13 7.30 -1.84
N ARG A 3 0.63 7.82 -2.98
CA ARG A 3 1.41 9.06 -3.04
C ARG A 3 0.75 10.24 -2.34
N GLN A 4 -0.56 10.41 -2.54
CA GLN A 4 -1.31 11.52 -1.97
C GLN A 4 -1.43 11.36 -0.46
N TYR A 5 -1.80 10.17 0.04
CA TYR A 5 -1.95 9.93 1.47
C TYR A 5 -0.63 9.99 2.22
N LEU A 6 0.47 9.46 1.65
CA LEU A 6 1.79 9.60 2.26
C LEU A 6 2.25 11.06 2.33
N LYS A 7 1.95 11.89 1.30
CA LYS A 7 2.23 13.33 1.37
C LYS A 7 1.45 14.01 2.50
N THR A 8 0.18 13.66 2.69
CA THR A 8 -0.63 14.20 3.79
C THR A 8 -0.09 13.77 5.16
N VAL A 9 0.31 12.49 5.30
CA VAL A 9 0.92 11.99 6.54
C VAL A 9 2.24 12.71 6.83
N HIS A 10 3.08 12.90 5.80
CA HIS A 10 4.32 13.64 5.94
C HIS A 10 4.08 15.08 6.40
N ARG A 11 3.13 15.78 5.79
CA ARG A 11 2.71 17.12 6.23
C ARG A 11 2.26 17.14 7.69
N ALA A 12 1.47 16.16 8.13
CA ALA A 12 1.03 16.09 9.53
C ALA A 12 2.21 15.87 10.50
N VAL A 13 3.23 15.11 10.09
CA VAL A 13 4.48 14.98 10.86
C VAL A 13 5.19 16.33 10.95
N ASP A 14 5.29 17.07 9.85
CA ASP A 14 5.92 18.41 9.81
C ASP A 14 5.17 19.44 10.67
N GLU A 15 3.84 19.31 10.77
CA GLU A 15 2.98 20.13 11.64
C GLU A 15 3.08 19.73 13.14
N GLY A 16 3.83 18.68 13.48
CA GLY A 16 4.12 18.27 14.85
C GLY A 16 3.20 17.18 15.41
N TYR A 17 2.34 16.57 14.60
CA TYR A 17 1.50 15.44 15.04
C TYR A 17 2.35 14.18 15.26
N PRO A 18 2.13 13.40 16.33
CA PRO A 18 3.01 12.28 16.72
C PRO A 18 2.74 11.00 15.92
N ILE A 19 2.80 11.05 14.59
CA ILE A 19 2.62 9.88 13.72
C ILE A 19 3.94 9.09 13.63
N ARG A 20 3.88 7.78 13.89
CA ARG A 20 5.08 6.92 13.99
C ARG A 20 5.22 5.91 12.86
N GLY A 21 4.23 5.79 11.98
CA GLY A 21 4.26 4.84 10.88
C GLY A 21 3.00 4.87 10.03
N TYR A 22 3.07 4.17 8.90
CA TYR A 22 1.96 4.00 7.95
C TYR A 22 1.93 2.55 7.49
N PHE A 23 0.76 1.92 7.60
CA PHE A 23 0.53 0.55 7.13
C PHE A 23 -0.39 0.60 5.91
N VAL A 24 0.10 0.05 4.79
CA VAL A 24 -0.70 -0.04 3.58
C VAL A 24 -1.73 -1.17 3.72
N TRP A 25 -3.00 -0.85 3.45
CA TRP A 25 -4.03 -1.86 3.17
C TRP A 25 -4.03 -2.13 1.66
N SER A 26 -3.53 -3.27 1.20
CA SER A 26 -2.94 -4.39 1.94
C SER A 26 -1.63 -4.83 1.28
N LEU A 27 -0.90 -5.77 1.91
CA LEU A 27 0.28 -6.37 1.28
C LEU A 27 -0.10 -7.12 -0.02
N MET A 28 -1.15 -7.94 0.05
CA MET A 28 -1.63 -8.76 -1.07
C MET A 28 -3.15 -8.71 -1.20
N ASP A 29 -3.64 -8.92 -2.42
CA ASP A 29 -5.06 -9.07 -2.67
C ASP A 29 -5.64 -10.22 -1.82
N ASN A 30 -6.81 -10.00 -1.25
CA ASN A 30 -7.42 -10.88 -0.27
C ASN A 30 -8.95 -10.92 -0.45
N PHE A 31 -9.63 -11.69 0.41
CA PHE A 31 -11.08 -11.75 0.46
C PHE A 31 -11.64 -10.48 1.15
N GLU A 32 -12.38 -9.67 0.41
CA GLU A 32 -12.93 -8.40 0.86
C GLU A 32 -14.42 -8.54 1.22
N TRP A 33 -14.70 -9.36 2.24
CA TRP A 33 -16.01 -9.44 2.90
C TRP A 33 -17.18 -9.62 1.90
N SER A 34 -18.12 -8.67 1.86
CA SER A 34 -19.28 -8.68 0.98
C SER A 34 -18.94 -8.65 -0.52
N TRP A 35 -17.72 -8.26 -0.88
CA TRP A 35 -17.23 -8.19 -2.25
C TRP A 35 -16.47 -9.44 -2.69
N GLY A 36 -16.27 -10.42 -1.81
CA GLY A 36 -15.49 -11.61 -2.15
C GLY A 36 -14.10 -11.25 -2.68
N TYR A 37 -13.72 -11.79 -3.84
CA TYR A 37 -12.42 -11.53 -4.48
C TYR A 37 -12.46 -10.50 -5.62
N ASP A 38 -13.60 -9.80 -5.78
CA ASP A 38 -13.79 -8.84 -6.87
C ASP A 38 -13.04 -7.53 -6.61
N ARG A 39 -12.97 -7.10 -5.34
CA ARG A 39 -12.21 -5.92 -4.90
C ARG A 39 -10.79 -6.32 -4.51
N ARG A 40 -9.81 -5.57 -5.02
CA ARG A 40 -8.38 -5.90 -4.95
C ARG A 40 -7.57 -4.71 -4.46
N PHE A 41 -7.16 -4.72 -3.20
CA PHE A 41 -6.45 -3.63 -2.54
C PHE A 41 -4.94 -3.86 -2.34
N GLY A 42 -4.48 -5.09 -2.56
CA GLY A 42 -3.08 -5.46 -2.34
C GLY A 42 -2.13 -4.70 -3.25
N ILE A 43 -0.95 -4.38 -2.74
CA ILE A 43 0.18 -3.97 -3.60
C ILE A 43 0.78 -5.17 -4.36
N ILE A 44 0.44 -6.39 -3.97
CA ILE A 44 0.71 -7.65 -4.67
C ILE A 44 -0.60 -8.24 -5.19
N TYR A 45 -0.66 -8.54 -6.48
CA TYR A 45 -1.77 -9.29 -7.08
C TYR A 45 -1.66 -10.78 -6.72
N ILE A 46 -2.79 -11.41 -6.38
CA ILE A 46 -2.90 -12.84 -6.18
C ILE A 46 -3.77 -13.44 -7.29
N ASP A 47 -3.20 -14.33 -8.09
CA ASP A 47 -4.03 -15.23 -8.90
C ASP A 47 -4.60 -16.31 -7.97
N HIS A 48 -5.88 -16.18 -7.60
CA HIS A 48 -6.52 -17.10 -6.67
C HIS A 48 -6.63 -18.55 -7.17
N ARG A 49 -6.52 -18.79 -8.49
CA ARG A 49 -6.57 -20.15 -9.05
C ARG A 49 -5.25 -20.89 -8.83
N THR A 50 -4.12 -20.19 -8.97
CA THR A 50 -2.77 -20.76 -8.92
C THR A 50 -2.01 -20.42 -7.65
N GLN A 51 -2.51 -19.45 -6.89
CA GLN A 51 -1.85 -18.80 -5.76
C GLN A 51 -0.56 -18.07 -6.15
N ASN A 52 -0.36 -17.73 -7.42
CA ASN A 52 0.80 -16.94 -7.84
C ASN A 52 0.73 -15.51 -7.27
N ARG A 53 1.87 -15.02 -6.78
CA ARG A 53 2.06 -13.67 -6.23
C ARG A 53 2.74 -12.82 -7.28
N ILE A 54 2.08 -11.76 -7.73
CA ILE A 54 2.57 -10.91 -8.81
C ILE A 54 2.67 -9.47 -8.27
N PRO A 55 3.86 -8.94 -7.97
CA PRO A 55 4.04 -7.57 -7.52
C PRO A 55 3.44 -6.57 -8.53
N LYS A 56 2.59 -5.65 -8.04
CA LYS A 56 2.05 -4.57 -8.89
C LYS A 56 3.07 -3.42 -8.98
N ALA A 57 2.85 -2.47 -9.88
CA ALA A 57 3.66 -1.25 -9.95
C ALA A 57 3.71 -0.49 -8.60
N SER A 58 2.61 -0.53 -7.84
CA SER A 58 2.54 0.06 -6.50
C SER A 58 3.48 -0.62 -5.49
N TYR A 59 3.77 -1.91 -5.62
CA TYR A 59 4.76 -2.59 -4.78
C TYR A 59 6.14 -1.99 -4.96
N HIS A 60 6.61 -1.89 -6.20
CA HIS A 60 7.94 -1.36 -6.50
C HIS A 60 8.06 0.12 -6.10
N TRP A 61 7.03 0.92 -6.39
CA TRP A 61 7.00 2.31 -5.97
C TRP A 61 7.01 2.46 -4.44
N TYR A 62 6.25 1.64 -3.71
CA TYR A 62 6.19 1.71 -2.25
C TYR A 62 7.50 1.22 -1.60
N ALA A 63 8.13 0.19 -2.16
CA ALA A 63 9.45 -0.28 -1.74
C ALA A 63 10.51 0.81 -1.91
N GLU A 64 10.48 1.57 -3.02
CA GLU A 64 11.38 2.70 -3.24
C GLU A 64 11.13 3.83 -2.23
N CYS A 65 9.87 4.18 -1.95
CA CYS A 65 9.53 5.16 -0.92
C CYS A 65 10.11 4.79 0.45
N ILE A 66 9.95 3.52 0.86
CA ILE A 66 10.48 3.01 2.12
C ILE A 66 12.01 3.05 2.12
N ARG A 67 12.65 2.56 1.05
CA ARG A 67 14.11 2.50 0.92
C ARG A 67 14.76 3.88 1.00
N GLN A 68 14.11 4.90 0.42
CA GLN A 68 14.58 6.28 0.42
C GLN A 68 14.08 7.08 1.63
N ASN A 69 13.21 6.50 2.45
CA ASN A 69 12.47 7.17 3.52
C ASN A 69 11.86 8.52 3.08
N ARG A 70 11.29 8.56 1.86
CA ARG A 70 10.67 9.76 1.27
C ARG A 70 9.60 9.37 0.26
N VAL A 71 8.67 10.28 -0.02
CA VAL A 71 7.70 10.08 -1.10
C VAL A 71 8.35 10.39 -2.45
N VAL A 72 8.59 9.37 -3.28
CA VAL A 72 9.05 9.52 -4.69
C VAL A 72 7.92 9.83 -5.65
#